data_AF-A0A1Q6RCA0-F1
#
_entry.id   AF-A0A1Q6RCA0-F1
#
_cell.length_a   1.000
_cell.length_b   1.000
_cell.length_c   1.000
_cell.angle_alpha   90.00
_cell.angle_beta   90.00
_cell.angle_gamma   90.00
#
_symmetry.space_group_name_H-M   'P 1'
#
loop_
_entity.id
_entity.type
_entity.pdbx_description
1 polymer ?
#
loop_
_entity_poly.entity_id
_entity_poly.type
_entity_poly.pdbx_seq_one_letter_code
_entity_poly.pdbx_strand_id
1 'polypeptide(L)' 'MKIKPFEVEEWMNAYETGAKYNIAETCVNSVSIDELFELTGADKQAFLSSMCSQRLTYGYIEGAPELKSGICKLYKTLR' A
#
# COMPACT_ATOMS: atom_id res chain seq x y z
N MET A 1 -3.75 -2.70 32.48
CA MET A 1 -4.52 -2.03 31.40
C MET A 1 -5.44 -3.07 30.76
N LYS A 2 -6.69 -2.73 30.41
CA LYS A 2 -7.63 -3.63 29.72
C LYS A 2 -7.86 -3.09 28.31
N ILE A 3 -7.14 -3.62 27.32
CA ILE A 3 -7.36 -3.32 25.91
C ILE A 3 -8.21 -4.46 25.35
N LYS A 4 -9.32 -4.13 24.69
CA LYS A 4 -10.17 -5.14 24.05
C LYS A 4 -9.54 -5.56 22.72
N PRO A 5 -9.70 -6.83 22.31
CA PRO A 5 -9.30 -7.27 20.97
C PRO A 5 -10.05 -6.49 19.87
N PHE A 6 -9.41 -6.38 18.71
CA PHE A 6 -10.08 -5.92 17.50
C PHE A 6 -10.80 -7.13 16.87
N GLU A 7 -12.10 -7.23 17.08
CA GLU A 7 -12.85 -8.48 16.83
C GLU A 7 -12.79 -8.93 15.36
N VAL A 8 -12.76 -7.99 14.41
CA VAL A 8 -12.62 -8.30 12.98
C VAL A 8 -11.24 -8.89 12.68
N GLU A 9 -10.18 -8.43 13.35
CA GLU A 9 -8.81 -8.93 13.16
C GLU A 9 -8.69 -10.37 13.68
N GLU A 10 -9.24 -10.66 14.86
CA GLU A 10 -9.28 -12.02 15.42
C GLU A 10 -10.07 -12.99 14.52
N TRP A 11 -11.19 -12.53 13.96
CA TRP A 11 -11.96 -13.29 13.00
C TRP A 11 -11.16 -13.56 11.72
N MET A 12 -10.53 -12.55 11.14
CA MET A 12 -9.68 -12.73 9.95
C MET A 12 -8.54 -13.71 10.24
N ASN A 13 -7.83 -13.56 11.35
CA ASN A 13 -6.74 -14.46 11.76
C ASN A 13 -7.17 -15.93 11.79
N ALA A 14 -8.39 -16.21 12.24
CA ALA A 14 -8.91 -17.57 12.36
C ALA A 14 -9.37 -18.19 11.02
N TYR A 15 -9.85 -17.39 10.07
CA TYR A 15 -10.62 -17.89 8.93
C TYR A 15 -10.09 -17.49 7.54
N GLU A 16 -9.18 -16.51 7.43
CA GLU A 16 -8.72 -15.94 6.16
C GLU A 16 -8.18 -17.00 5.18
N THR A 17 -7.25 -17.85 5.64
CA THR A 17 -6.57 -18.83 4.77
C THR A 17 -7.42 -20.05 4.40
N GLY A 18 -8.52 -20.30 5.14
CA GLY A 18 -9.41 -21.44 4.93
C GLY A 18 -10.63 -21.14 4.07
N ALA A 19 -10.90 -19.87 3.76
CA ALA A 19 -12.08 -19.46 3.02
C ALA A 19 -11.96 -19.84 1.53
N LYS A 20 -12.81 -20.76 1.06
CA LYS A 20 -12.89 -21.11 -0.37
C LYS A 20 -13.36 -19.94 -1.24
N TYR A 21 -14.28 -19.14 -0.71
CA TYR A 21 -14.80 -17.94 -1.35
C TYR A 21 -14.70 -16.79 -0.35
N ASN A 22 -13.61 -16.04 -0.39
CA ASN A 22 -13.45 -14.88 0.49
C ASN A 22 -14.25 -13.69 -0.07
N ILE A 23 -15.34 -13.34 0.61
CA ILE A 23 -16.18 -12.15 0.34
C ILE A 23 -16.24 -11.21 1.55
N ALA A 24 -15.33 -11.39 2.51
CA ALA A 24 -15.30 -10.66 3.77
C ALA A 24 -14.42 -9.41 3.70
N GLU A 25 -13.54 -9.30 2.70
CA GLU A 25 -12.66 -8.15 2.53
C GLU A 25 -13.40 -6.89 2.09
N THR A 26 -12.88 -5.73 2.51
CA THR A 26 -13.41 -4.41 2.14
C THR A 26 -12.59 -3.71 1.06
N CYS A 27 -11.49 -4.32 0.64
CA CYS A 27 -10.64 -3.86 -0.45
C CYS A 27 -11.19 -4.30 -1.82
N VAL A 28 -10.70 -3.65 -2.87
CA VAL A 28 -10.78 -4.18 -4.23
C VAL A 28 -9.71 -5.25 -4.45
N ASN A 29 -9.80 -6.00 -5.56
CA ASN A 29 -8.76 -6.96 -5.92
C ASN A 29 -7.37 -6.29 -5.93
N SER A 30 -6.44 -6.86 -5.16
CA SER A 30 -5.09 -6.31 -5.03
C SER A 30 -4.33 -6.40 -6.35
N VAL A 31 -3.44 -5.44 -6.59
CA VAL A 31 -2.54 -5.43 -7.75
C VAL A 31 -1.15 -5.90 -7.34
N SER A 32 -0.53 -6.71 -8.21
CA SER A 32 0.89 -7.04 -8.14
C SER A 32 1.75 -5.85 -8.56
N ILE A 33 3.05 -5.90 -8.24
CA ILE A 33 4.01 -4.89 -8.68
C ILE A 33 4.10 -4.83 -10.22
N ASP A 34 3.99 -5.98 -10.89
CA ASP A 34 4.02 -6.06 -12.35
C ASP A 34 2.80 -5.38 -12.98
N GLU A 35 1.60 -5.70 -12.48
CA GLU A 35 0.37 -5.03 -12.91
C GLU A 35 0.42 -3.52 -12.67
N LEU A 36 1.05 -3.07 -11.57
CA LEU A 36 1.22 -1.64 -11.31
C LEU A 36 2.12 -0.95 -12.35
N PHE A 37 3.21 -1.60 -12.78
CA PHE A 37 4.05 -1.06 -13.86
C PHE A 37 3.32 -1.04 -15.20
N GLU A 38 2.54 -2.08 -15.50
CA GLU A 38 1.70 -2.13 -16.70
C GLU A 38 0.64 -1.00 -16.70
N LEU A 39 -0.01 -0.76 -15.56
CA LEU A 39 -1.02 0.30 -15.41
C LEU A 39 -0.43 1.71 -15.52
N THR A 40 0.79 1.92 -15.03
CA THR A 40 1.43 3.24 -15.00
C THR A 40 2.28 3.53 -16.22
N GLY A 41 2.69 2.50 -16.97
CA GLY A 41 3.66 2.61 -18.06
C GLY A 41 5.07 3.00 -17.60
N ALA A 42 5.36 2.88 -16.30
CA ALA A 42 6.66 3.27 -15.74
C ALA A 42 7.76 2.26 -16.10
N ASP A 43 9.00 2.75 -16.23
CA ASP A 43 10.17 1.91 -16.47
C ASP A 43 10.53 1.13 -15.19
N LYS A 44 10.13 -0.13 -15.16
CA LYS A 44 10.41 -1.08 -14.07
C LYS A 44 11.91 -1.20 -13.79
N GLN A 45 12.74 -1.27 -14.82
CA GLN A 45 14.18 -1.51 -14.65
C GLN A 45 14.84 -0.28 -14.03
N ALA A 46 14.55 0.92 -14.54
CA ALA A 46 15.06 2.16 -13.98
C ALA A 46 14.62 2.35 -12.52
N PHE A 47 13.35 2.05 -12.20
CA PHE A 47 12.83 2.14 -10.84
C PHE A 47 13.55 1.18 -9.89
N LEU A 48 13.67 -0.10 -10.25
CA LEU A 48 14.33 -1.11 -9.40
C LEU A 48 15.82 -0.78 -9.19
N SER A 49 16.51 -0.31 -10.22
CA SER A 49 17.90 0.14 -10.09
C SER A 49 18.06 1.32 -9.12
N SER A 50 17.15 2.30 -9.17
CA SER A 50 17.12 3.42 -8.23
C SER A 50 16.82 2.94 -6.80
N MET A 51 15.80 2.10 -6.63
CA MET A 51 15.41 1.53 -5.33
C MET A 51 16.57 0.78 -4.67
N CYS A 52 17.26 -0.11 -5.40
CA CYS A 52 18.39 -0.88 -4.88
C CYS A 52 19.59 -0.01 -4.51
N SER A 53 19.74 1.16 -5.16
CA SER A 53 20.83 2.10 -4.87
C SER A 53 20.52 3.02 -3.69
N GLN A 54 19.25 3.10 -3.27
CA GLN A 54 18.82 3.98 -2.20
C GLN A 54 19.29 3.46 -0.83
N ARG A 55 19.92 4.32 -0.03
CA ARG A 55 20.23 4.00 1.36
C ARG A 55 18.95 4.02 2.20
N LEU A 56 18.65 2.90 2.84
CA LEU A 56 17.47 2.73 3.71
C LEU A 56 17.70 3.36 5.10
N THR A 57 17.78 4.69 5.12
CA THR A 57 17.74 5.48 6.37
C THR A 57 16.27 5.75 6.75
N TYR A 58 16.05 6.59 7.78
CA TYR A 58 14.71 7.09 8.10
C TYR A 58 14.01 7.77 6.91
N GLY A 59 14.77 8.33 5.96
CA GLY A 59 14.21 8.97 4.78
C GLY A 59 13.31 10.16 5.11
N TYR A 60 12.24 10.32 4.33
CA TYR A 60 11.26 11.38 4.53
C TYR A 60 10.24 11.01 5.63
N ILE A 61 10.52 11.44 6.87
CA ILE A 61 9.72 11.11 8.08
C ILE A 61 8.21 11.35 7.88
N GLU A 62 7.84 12.44 7.20
CA GLU A 62 6.44 12.81 6.97
C GLU A 62 5.96 12.48 5.54
N GLY A 63 6.75 11.77 4.75
CA GLY A 63 6.46 11.45 3.34
C GLY A 63 7.23 12.32 2.34
N ALA A 64 7.56 11.70 1.20
CA ALA A 64 8.34 12.33 0.12
C ALA A 64 7.61 13.55 -0.47
N PRO A 65 8.33 14.63 -0.86
CA PRO A 65 7.73 15.81 -1.49
C PRO A 65 6.89 15.46 -2.72
N GLU A 66 7.35 14.53 -3.55
CA GLU A 66 6.68 14.09 -4.78
C GLU A 66 5.39 13.33 -4.46
N LEU A 67 5.40 12.51 -3.39
CA LEU A 67 4.22 11.81 -2.89
C LEU A 67 3.17 12.80 -2.38
N LYS A 68 3.58 13.75 -1.52
CA LYS A 68 2.68 14.79 -0.98
C LYS A 68 2.05 15.59 -2.11
N SER A 69 2.85 16.02 -3.10
CA SER A 69 2.36 16.74 -4.27
C SER A 69 1.36 15.90 -5.09
N GLY A 70 1.65 14.60 -5.30
CA GLY A 70 0.76 13.68 -5.98
C GLY A 70 -0.60 13.55 -5.27
N ILE A 71 -0.58 13.38 -3.94
CA ILE A 71 -1.79 13.28 -3.11
C ILE A 71 -2.60 14.58 -3.16
N CYS A 72 -1.97 15.75 -2.97
CA CYS A 72 -2.69 17.03 -2.97
C CYS A 72 -3.49 17.26 -4.26
N LYS A 73 -2.97 16.82 -5.42
CA LYS A 73 -3.67 16.93 -6.72
C LYS A 73 -4.99 16.16 -6.79
N LEU A 74 -5.20 15.17 -5.92
CA LEU A 74 -6.43 14.37 -5.88
C LEU A 74 -7.58 15.10 -5.16
N TYR A 75 -7.30 16.17 -4.42
CA TYR A 75 -8.28 16.87 -3.60
C TYR A 75 -8.40 18.34 -3.98
N LYS A 76 -9.64 18.86 -4.06
CA LYS A 76 -9.90 20.23 -4.55
C LYS A 76 -9.42 21.34 -3.61
N THR A 77 -9.28 21.04 -2.32
CA THR A 77 -9.04 22.04 -1.26
C THR A 77 -7.64 21.95 -0.66
N LEU A 78 -6.85 20.96 -1.06
CA LEU A 78 -5.47 20.80 -0.61
C LEU A 78 -4.53 21.37 -1.68
N ARG A 79 -3.44 21.99 -1.24
CA ARG A 79 -2.36 22.49 -2.10
C ARG A 79 -1.06 21.86 -1.67
#